data_AF-A0AAN8H8T0-F1
#
_entry.id   AF-A0AAN8H8T0-F1
#
_cell.length_a   1.000
_cell.length_b   1.000
_cell.length_c   1.000
_cell.angle_alpha   90.00
_cell.angle_beta   90.00
_cell.angle_gamma   90.00
#
_symmetry.space_group_name_H-M   'P 1'
#
loop_
_entity.id
_entity.type
_entity.pdbx_description
1 polymer ?
#
loop_
_entity_poly.entity_id
_entity_poly.type
_entity_poly.pdbx_seq_one_letter_code
_entity_poly.pdbx_strand_id
1 'polypeptide(L)'
;MSWEVFKALGFDPNSMQSTQPGGGPAPPQDVVDCLHNLCCIVSQLLQIFSSVLSSAPRLEEVQMLLSILHANKIVNLDSRLTAKDFLDCLVQQDNREKLSNGGNQLLGVKEVLDRCVGVTCQHINFNKSQA
;
A
#
# COMPACT_ATOMS: atom_id res chain seq x y z
N MET A 1 4.82 8.31 8.21
CA MET A 1 3.62 7.70 8.82
C MET A 1 3.72 6.20 8.58
N SER A 2 3.80 5.33 9.61
CA SER A 2 3.90 3.88 9.32
C SER A 2 3.54 2.90 10.44
N TRP A 3 3.55 3.27 11.73
CA TRP A 3 3.19 2.33 12.83
C TRP A 3 2.08 2.84 13.74
N GLU A 4 1.91 4.17 13.80
CA GLU A 4 0.93 4.81 14.67
C GLU A 4 -0.51 4.57 14.23
N VAL A 5 -0.74 4.42 12.91
CA VAL A 5 -2.05 4.06 12.34
C VAL A 5 -2.50 2.69 12.86
N PHE A 6 -1.64 1.68 12.80
CA PHE A 6 -1.96 0.34 13.31
C PHE A 6 -2.19 0.35 14.83
N LYS A 7 -1.38 1.07 15.60
CA LYS A 7 -1.59 1.24 17.06
C LYS A 7 -2.91 1.94 17.38
N ALA A 8 -3.25 3.00 16.64
CA ALA A 8 -4.50 3.73 16.82
C ALA A 8 -5.74 2.88 16.47
N LEU A 9 -5.57 1.91 15.57
CA LEU A 9 -6.59 0.91 15.23
C LEU A 9 -6.59 -0.30 16.17
N GLY A 10 -5.69 -0.34 17.17
CA GLY A 10 -5.53 -1.49 18.04
C GLY A 10 -5.21 -2.77 17.27
N PHE A 11 -4.40 -2.67 16.22
CA PHE A 11 -3.96 -3.78 15.40
C PHE A 11 -2.46 -3.97 15.54
N ASP A 12 -2.02 -5.20 15.83
CA ASP A 12 -0.60 -5.56 15.80
C ASP A 12 -0.26 -6.19 14.45
N PRO A 13 0.54 -5.49 13.61
CA PRO A 13 0.91 -6.00 12.29
C PRO A 13 1.85 -7.20 12.35
N ASN A 14 2.54 -7.46 13.47
CA ASN A 14 3.42 -8.64 13.59
C ASN A 14 2.63 -9.93 13.83
N SER A 15 1.64 -9.89 14.73
CA SER A 15 0.75 -11.03 14.98
C SER A 15 -0.43 -11.11 14.02
N MET A 16 -0.67 -10.06 13.22
CA MET A 16 -1.83 -9.90 12.34
C MET A 16 -3.16 -9.99 13.11
N GLN A 17 -3.20 -9.55 14.37
CA GLN A 17 -4.39 -9.62 15.23
C GLN A 17 -4.78 -8.25 15.81
N SER A 18 -6.06 -8.13 16.19
CA SER A 18 -6.54 -7.05 17.04
C SER A 18 -6.00 -7.22 18.45
N THR A 19 -5.43 -6.15 19.00
CA THR A 19 -5.04 -6.06 20.42
C THR A 19 -6.18 -5.51 21.28
N GLN A 20 -7.24 -4.95 20.69
CA GLN A 20 -8.44 -4.54 21.41
C GLN A 20 -9.39 -5.73 21.62
N PRO A 21 -9.85 -6.00 22.86
CA PRO A 21 -10.99 -6.87 23.12
C PRO A 21 -12.25 -6.26 22.49
N GLY A 22 -13.12 -7.10 21.93
CA GLY A 22 -14.39 -6.65 21.34
C GLY A 22 -15.22 -5.88 22.36
N GLY A 23 -15.25 -4.55 22.22
CA GLY A 23 -15.82 -3.62 23.21
C GLY A 23 -15.01 -2.35 23.45
N GLY A 24 -13.84 -2.20 22.81
CA GLY A 24 -13.10 -0.94 22.78
C GLY A 24 -13.83 0.20 22.04
N PRO A 25 -13.47 1.47 22.31
CA PRO A 25 -14.03 2.62 21.61
C PRO A 25 -13.76 2.52 20.10
N ALA A 26 -14.72 2.99 19.30
CA ALA A 26 -14.56 2.99 17.85
C ALA A 26 -13.29 3.77 17.44
N PRO A 27 -12.54 3.29 16.43
CA PRO A 27 -11.34 3.97 15.97
C PRO A 27 -11.68 5.34 15.36
N PRO A 28 -10.76 6.33 15.45
CA PRO A 28 -10.96 7.65 14.86
C PRO A 28 -11.15 7.58 13.34
N GLN A 29 -12.11 8.34 12.80
CA GLN A 29 -12.47 8.29 11.38
C GLN A 29 -11.31 8.71 10.46
N ASP A 30 -10.50 9.68 10.87
CA ASP A 30 -9.31 10.14 10.13
C ASP A 30 -8.27 9.02 9.97
N VAL A 31 -8.15 8.14 10.97
CA VAL A 31 -7.27 6.96 10.92
C VAL A 31 -7.82 5.90 9.98
N VAL A 32 -9.15 5.72 9.95
CA VAL A 32 -9.84 4.82 9.01
C VAL A 32 -9.70 5.32 7.57
N ASP A 33 -9.90 6.61 7.34
CA ASP A 33 -9.72 7.24 6.02
C ASP A 33 -8.26 7.14 5.55
N CYS A 34 -7.31 7.34 6.48
CA CYS A 34 -5.88 7.15 6.21
C CYS A 34 -5.58 5.70 5.81
N LEU A 35 -6.14 4.71 6.51
CA LEU A 35 -5.99 3.29 6.19
C LEU A 35 -6.56 2.97 4.80
N HIS A 36 -7.76 3.46 4.48
CA HIS A 36 -8.35 3.27 3.15
C HIS A 36 -7.49 3.89 2.05
N ASN A 37 -6.99 5.10 2.25
CA ASN A 37 -6.09 5.74 1.30
C ASN A 37 -4.81 4.93 1.09
N LEU A 38 -4.20 4.42 2.17
CA LEU A 38 -3.04 3.53 2.09
C LEU A 38 -3.35 2.26 1.29
N CYS A 39 -4.48 1.61 1.56
CA CYS A 39 -4.94 0.45 0.78
C CYS A 39 -5.04 0.76 -0.72
N CYS A 40 -5.60 1.92 -1.07
CA CYS A 40 -5.75 2.34 -2.47
C CYS A 40 -4.39 2.58 -3.14
N ILE A 41 -3.47 3.28 -2.47
CA ILE A 41 -2.13 3.56 -3.01
C ILE A 41 -1.37 2.26 -3.25
N VAL A 42 -1.37 1.35 -2.26
CA VAL A 42 -0.70 0.05 -2.36
C VAL A 42 -1.29 -0.80 -3.48
N SER A 43 -2.62 -0.82 -3.63
CA SER A 43 -3.29 -1.50 -4.75
C SER A 43 -2.88 -0.93 -6.11
N GLN A 44 -2.84 0.39 -6.26
CA GLN A 44 -2.42 1.03 -7.50
C GLN A 44 -0.96 0.72 -7.85
N LEU A 45 -0.07 0.74 -6.85
CA LEU A 45 1.34 0.38 -7.03
C LEU A 45 1.51 -1.09 -7.45
N LEU A 46 0.77 -2.02 -6.84
CA LEU A 46 0.82 -3.42 -7.22
C LEU A 46 0.32 -3.66 -8.64
N GLN A 47 -0.78 -3.00 -9.03
CA GLN A 47 -1.32 -3.08 -10.39
C GLN A 47 -0.31 -2.55 -11.41
N ILE A 48 0.27 -1.38 -11.17
CA ILE A 48 1.22 -0.79 -12.12
C ILE A 48 2.53 -1.59 -12.17
N PHE A 49 3.03 -2.12 -11.05
CA PHE A 49 4.18 -3.02 -11.03
C PHE A 49 3.93 -4.26 -11.88
N SER A 50 2.75 -4.89 -11.74
CA SER A 50 2.40 -6.05 -12.55
C SER A 50 2.40 -5.71 -14.05
N SER A 51 1.85 -4.54 -14.42
CA SER A 51 1.86 -4.06 -15.81
C SER A 51 3.27 -3.83 -16.34
N VAL A 52 4.11 -3.13 -15.57
CA VAL A 52 5.50 -2.79 -15.93
C VAL A 52 6.41 -4.02 -15.98
N LEU A 53 6.15 -5.03 -15.14
CA LEU A 53 6.90 -6.29 -15.15
C LEU A 53 6.44 -7.25 -16.25
N SER A 54 5.34 -6.97 -16.95
CA SER A 54 4.90 -7.75 -18.10
C SER A 54 5.96 -7.77 -19.21
N SER A 55 5.81 -8.67 -20.19
CA SER A 55 6.81 -8.90 -21.23
C SER A 55 7.11 -7.68 -22.12
N ALA A 56 6.21 -6.68 -22.16
CA ALA A 56 6.35 -5.48 -22.98
C ALA A 56 5.82 -4.24 -22.24
N PRO A 57 6.58 -3.68 -21.28
CA PRO A 57 6.17 -2.49 -20.55
C PRO A 57 6.00 -1.31 -21.50
N ARG A 58 4.90 -0.57 -21.33
CA ARG A 58 4.65 0.64 -22.10
C ARG A 58 5.17 1.88 -21.36
N LEU A 59 5.55 2.91 -22.11
CA LEU A 59 6.05 4.16 -21.55
C LEU A 59 4.99 4.82 -20.64
N GLU A 60 3.71 4.72 -21.01
CA GLU A 60 2.58 5.24 -20.25
C GLU A 60 2.45 4.57 -18.87
N GLU A 61 2.75 3.27 -18.78
CA GLU A 61 2.67 2.50 -17.53
C GLU A 61 3.79 2.93 -16.57
N VAL A 62 4.99 3.15 -17.11
CA VAL A 62 6.13 3.67 -16.36
C VAL A 62 5.88 5.12 -15.92
N GLN A 63 5.30 5.95 -16.78
CA GLN A 63 4.93 7.32 -16.45
C GLN A 63 3.89 7.37 -15.33
N MET A 64 2.90 6.48 -15.39
CA MET A 64 1.89 6.34 -14.33
C MET A 64 2.54 5.92 -13.01
N LEU A 65 3.47 4.97 -13.03
CA LEU A 65 4.23 4.58 -11.84
C LEU A 65 4.98 5.76 -11.24
N LEU A 66 5.76 6.51 -12.03
CA LEU A 66 6.48 7.69 -11.56
C LEU A 66 5.51 8.73 -10.97
N SER A 67 4.36 8.93 -11.60
CA SER A 67 3.33 9.86 -11.13
C SER A 67 2.78 9.45 -9.76
N ILE A 68 2.50 8.16 -9.53
CA ILE A 68 2.05 7.63 -8.24
C ILE A 68 3.14 7.81 -7.17
N LEU A 69 4.40 7.51 -7.49
CA LEU A 69 5.52 7.66 -6.56
C LEU A 69 5.73 9.12 -6.13
N HIS A 70 5.66 10.05 -7.08
CA HIS A 70 5.76 11.49 -6.81
C HIS A 70 4.57 12.03 -6.01
N ALA A 71 3.34 11.71 -6.42
CA ALA A 71 2.13 12.20 -5.75
C ALA A 71 2.06 11.77 -4.28
N ASN A 72 2.55 10.57 -3.99
CA ASN A 72 2.55 9.99 -2.64
C ASN A 72 3.87 10.22 -1.89
N LYS A 73 4.84 10.96 -2.47
CA LYS A 73 6.15 11.24 -1.88
C LYS A 73 6.88 9.98 -1.38
N ILE A 74 6.69 8.86 -2.08
CA ILE A 74 7.24 7.56 -1.68
C ILE A 74 8.76 7.54 -1.86
N VAL A 75 9.24 8.26 -2.86
CA VAL A 75 10.66 8.38 -3.18
C VAL A 75 10.97 9.85 -3.44
N ASN A 76 12.11 10.33 -2.94
CA ASN A 76 12.66 11.61 -3.39
C ASN A 76 13.33 11.39 -4.75
N LEU A 77 12.52 11.20 -5.78
CA LEU A 77 13.00 10.99 -7.14
C LEU A 77 13.66 12.28 -7.63
N ASP A 78 14.85 12.12 -8.22
CA ASP A 78 15.49 13.21 -8.93
C ASP A 78 14.53 13.67 -10.05
N SER A 79 14.19 14.96 -10.07
CA SER A 79 13.34 15.57 -11.09
C SER A 79 13.81 15.33 -12.53
N ARG A 80 15.07 14.88 -12.70
CA ARG A 80 15.67 14.53 -13.98
C ARG A 80 15.35 13.11 -14.45
N LEU A 81 14.86 12.23 -13.58
CA LEU A 81 14.51 10.86 -13.95
C LEU A 81 13.23 10.86 -14.80
N THR A 82 13.36 10.53 -16.07
CA THR A 82 12.22 10.43 -16.98
C THR A 82 11.63 9.02 -17.01
N ALA A 83 10.40 8.90 -17.52
CA ALA A 83 9.78 7.60 -17.77
C ALA A 83 10.61 6.74 -18.74
N LYS A 84 11.32 7.40 -19.67
CA LYS A 84 12.23 6.73 -20.59
C LYS A 84 13.46 6.17 -19.88
N ASP A 85 14.10 6.95 -19.00
CA ASP A 85 15.25 6.47 -18.24
C ASP A 85 14.90 5.26 -17.37
N PHE A 86 13.70 5.27 -16.77
CA PHE A 86 13.21 4.14 -16.00
C PHE A 86 12.88 2.93 -16.88
N LEU A 87 12.28 3.14 -18.06
CA LEU A 87 12.01 2.06 -19.01
C LEU A 87 13.31 1.43 -19.54
N ASP A 88 14.30 2.24 -19.90
CA ASP A 88 15.63 1.80 -20.35
C ASP A 88 16.35 1.02 -19.22
N CYS A 89 16.17 1.45 -17.96
CA CYS A 89 16.68 0.75 -16.78
C CYS A 89 16.07 -0.67 -16.61
N LEU A 90 14.79 -0.84 -16.96
CA LEU A 90 14.07 -2.12 -16.89
C LEU A 90 14.42 -3.10 -18.02
N VAL A 91 15.25 -2.71 -18.99
CA VAL A 91 15.84 -3.66 -19.94
C VAL A 91 16.82 -4.59 -19.22
N GLN A 92 17.44 -4.12 -18.13
CA GLN A 92 18.34 -4.95 -17.33
C GLN A 92 17.54 -5.88 -16.42
N GLN A 93 17.81 -7.18 -16.53
CA GLN A 93 17.13 -8.21 -15.76
C GLN A 93 17.25 -8.01 -14.24
N ASP A 94 18.42 -7.58 -13.75
CA ASP A 94 18.65 -7.29 -12.32
C ASP A 94 17.68 -6.21 -11.78
N ASN A 95 17.41 -5.17 -12.57
CA ASN A 95 16.47 -4.12 -12.17
C ASN A 95 15.01 -4.62 -12.20
N ARG A 96 14.66 -5.49 -13.15
CA ARG A 96 13.35 -6.16 -13.18
C ARG A 96 13.16 -7.08 -11.97
N GLU A 97 14.19 -7.82 -11.59
CA GLU A 97 14.17 -8.69 -10.41
C GLU A 97 14.02 -7.89 -9.12
N LYS A 98 14.73 -6.76 -8.99
CA LYS A 98 14.56 -5.84 -7.86
C LYS A 98 13.13 -5.28 -7.79
N LEU A 99 12.57 -4.86 -8.92
CA LEU A 99 11.20 -4.36 -8.98
C LEU A 99 10.18 -5.46 -8.63
N SER A 100 10.38 -6.68 -9.13
CA SER A 100 9.56 -7.86 -8.81
C SER A 100 9.60 -8.19 -7.32
N ASN A 101 10.80 -8.24 -6.72
CA ASN A 101 10.97 -8.48 -5.29
C ASN A 101 10.32 -7.37 -4.44
N GLY A 102 10.43 -6.11 -4.88
CA GLY A 102 9.72 -4.99 -4.26
C GLY A 102 8.20 -5.15 -4.35
N GLY A 103 7.68 -5.60 -5.48
CA GLY A 103 6.26 -5.93 -5.66
C GLY A 103 5.77 -7.03 -4.71
N ASN A 104 6.56 -8.08 -4.53
CA ASN A 104 6.21 -9.17 -3.59
C ASN A 104 6.20 -8.68 -2.12
N GLN A 105 7.15 -7.84 -1.74
CA GLN A 105 7.16 -7.22 -0.40
C GLN A 105 5.93 -6.32 -0.21
N LEU A 106 5.59 -5.54 -1.23
CA LEU A 106 4.42 -4.68 -1.22
C LEU A 106 3.11 -5.47 -1.15
N LEU A 107 3.04 -6.66 -1.74
CA LEU A 107 1.91 -7.57 -1.62
C LEU A 107 1.74 -8.03 -0.17
N GLY A 108 2.83 -8.38 0.52
CA GLY A 108 2.77 -8.69 1.96
C GLY A 108 2.23 -7.52 2.79
N VAL A 109 2.61 -6.28 2.46
CA VAL A 109 2.04 -5.07 3.09
C VAL A 109 0.54 -4.95 2.81
N LYS A 110 0.10 -5.22 1.58
CA LYS A 110 -1.32 -5.20 1.19
C LYS A 110 -2.15 -6.17 2.02
N GLU A 111 -1.66 -7.39 2.23
CA GLU A 111 -2.35 -8.40 3.03
C GLU A 111 -2.54 -7.96 4.48
N VAL A 112 -1.53 -7.32 5.08
CA VAL A 112 -1.61 -6.76 6.43
C VAL A 112 -2.66 -5.63 6.48
N LEU A 113 -2.65 -4.73 5.50
CA LEU A 113 -3.61 -3.63 5.41
C LEU A 113 -5.05 -4.14 5.24
N ASP A 114 -5.28 -5.12 4.37
CA ASP A 114 -6.61 -5.69 4.13
C ASP A 114 -7.17 -6.39 5.38
N ARG A 115 -6.31 -7.08 6.15
CA ARG A 115 -6.69 -7.65 7.46
C ARG A 115 -7.05 -6.57 8.46
N CYS A 116 -6.29 -5.47 8.49
CA CYS A 116 -6.56 -4.34 9.38
C CYS A 116 -7.92 -3.67 9.07
N VAL A 117 -8.26 -3.51 7.78
CA VAL A 117 -9.59 -3.05 7.34
C VAL A 117 -10.68 -4.02 7.80
N GLY A 118 -10.48 -5.33 7.62
CA GLY A 118 -11.42 -6.37 8.05
C GLY A 118 -11.76 -6.30 9.54
N VAL A 119 -10.73 -6.18 10.39
CA VAL A 119 -10.88 -6.04 11.86
C VAL A 119 -11.60 -4.73 12.22
N THR A 120 -11.26 -3.63 11.54
CA THR A 120 -11.87 -2.32 11.77
C THR A 120 -13.36 -2.33 11.44
N CYS A 121 -13.75 -2.93 10.31
CA CYS A 121 -15.16 -3.08 9.91
C CYS A 121 -15.96 -3.95 10.89
N GLN A 122 -15.36 -4.99 11.45
CA GLN A 122 -16.00 -5.83 12.46
C GLN A 122 -16.26 -5.06 13.77
N HIS A 123 -15.31 -4.25 14.23
CA HIS A 123 -15.50 -3.38 15.40
C HIS A 123 -16.63 -2.34 15.21
N ILE A 124 -16.71 -1.71 14.03
CA ILE A 124 -17.78 -0.75 13.73
C ILE A 124 -19.16 -1.42 13.76
N ASN A 125 -19.28 -2.62 13.20
CA ASN A 125 -20.55 -3.36 13.19
C ASN A 125 -20.96 -3.86 14.59
N PHE A 126 -20.00 -4.24 15.44
CA PHE A 126 -20.28 -4.65 16.82
C PHE A 126 -20.84 -3.48 17.63
N ASN A 127 -20.24 -2.29 17.51
CA ASN A 127 -20.69 -1.09 18.21
C ASN A 127 -22.06 -0.58 17.71
N LYS A 128 -22.38 -0.74 16.41
CA LYS A 128 -23.72 -0.43 15.87
C LYS A 128 -24.82 -1.40 16.33
N SER A 129 -24.47 -2.59 16.78
CA SER A 129 -25.43 -3.63 17.21
C SER A 129 -25.79 -3.54 18.70
N GLN A 130 -25.14 -2.63 19.45
CA GLN A 130 -25.36 -2.41 20.88
C GLN A 130 -25.91 -1.00 21.20
N ALA A 131 -26.23 -0.20 20.17
CA ALA A 131 -26.91 1.10 20.27
C ALA A 131 -28.36 0.97 19.80
#